data_AF-A0A3Q4AIY2-F1
#
_entry.id   AF-A0A3Q4AIY2-F1
#
_cell.length_a   1.000
_cell.length_b   1.000
_cell.length_c   1.000
_cell.angle_alpha   90.00
_cell.angle_beta   90.00
_cell.angle_gamma   90.00
#
_symmetry.space_group_name_H-M   'P 1'
#
loop_
_entity.id
_entity.type
_entity.pdbx_description
1 polymer ?
#
loop_
_entity_poly.entity_id
_entity_poly.type
_entity_poly.pdbx_seq_one_letter_code
_entity_poly.pdbx_strand_id
1 'polypeptide(L)'
;LEARLKDEYRKEREKVNSKPLGMAFVTFQNEQMTAIILKDFNACKCQGCHCRREPKSSQFSSKIHTHNWTVSYAPDPQNVYW
;
A
#
# COMPACT_ATOMS: atom_id res chain seq x y z
N LEU A 1 -19.67 31.03 -11.93
CA LEU A 1 -18.45 30.23 -12.18
C LEU A 1 -18.09 29.37 -10.96
N GLU A 2 -17.91 29.96 -9.77
CA GLU A 2 -17.56 29.23 -8.54
C GLU A 2 -18.52 28.08 -8.18
N ALA A 3 -19.84 28.31 -8.27
CA ALA A 3 -20.84 27.27 -7.99
C ALA A 3 -20.74 26.07 -8.94
N ARG A 4 -20.44 26.30 -10.23
CA ARG A 4 -20.23 25.23 -11.22
C ARG A 4 -18.99 24.40 -10.87
N LEU A 5 -17.89 25.06 -10.50
CA LEU A 5 -16.64 24.38 -10.12
C LEU A 5 -16.81 23.56 -8.83
N LYS A 6 -17.57 24.05 -7.85
CA LYS A 6 -17.90 23.29 -6.63
C LYS A 6 -18.74 22.05 -6.92
N ASP A 7 -19.69 22.15 -7.86
CA ASP A 7 -20.51 21.01 -8.27
C ASP A 7 -19.69 19.94 -9.03
N GLU A 8 -18.82 20.37 -9.96
CA GLU A 8 -17.89 19.48 -10.66
C GLU A 8 -16.94 18.76 -9.70
N TYR A 9 -16.37 19.49 -8.73
CA TYR A 9 -15.53 18.91 -7.69
C TYR A 9 -16.27 17.85 -6.85
N ARG A 10 -17.52 18.11 -6.45
CA ARG A 10 -18.33 17.14 -5.69
C ARG A 10 -18.57 15.87 -6.50
N LYS A 11 -18.97 15.99 -7.77
CA LYS A 11 -19.17 14.85 -8.67
C LYS A 11 -17.90 14.03 -8.86
N GLU A 12 -16.75 14.67 -8.90
CA GLU A 12 -15.48 13.95 -9.04
C GLU A 12 -15.07 13.24 -7.75
N ARG A 13 -15.30 13.86 -6.58
CA ARG A 13 -15.08 13.21 -5.27
C ARG A 13 -15.88 11.93 -5.10
N GLU A 14 -17.10 11.88 -5.59
CA GLU A 14 -17.95 10.68 -5.50
C GLU A 14 -17.38 9.50 -6.31
N LYS A 15 -16.61 9.77 -7.36
CA LYS A 15 -15.98 8.74 -8.20
C LYS A 15 -14.70 8.17 -7.62
N VAL A 16 -14.14 8.74 -6.55
CA VAL A 16 -12.84 8.31 -5.99
C VAL A 16 -12.82 6.82 -5.67
N ASN A 17 -13.92 6.28 -5.14
CA ASN A 17 -14.02 4.86 -4.78
C ASN A 17 -14.11 3.92 -5.99
N SER A 18 -14.40 4.43 -7.20
CA SER A 18 -14.55 3.62 -8.41
C SER A 18 -13.20 3.27 -9.07
N LYS A 19 -12.13 3.98 -8.73
CA LYS A 19 -10.80 3.84 -9.36
C LYS A 19 -9.70 3.86 -8.29
N PRO A 20 -9.55 2.78 -7.50
CA PRO A 20 -8.51 2.72 -6.48
C PRO A 20 -7.12 2.69 -7.12
N LEU A 21 -6.16 3.40 -6.51
CA LEU A 21 -4.77 3.47 -6.98
C LEU A 21 -3.99 2.15 -6.78
N GLY A 22 -4.52 1.23 -5.97
CA GLY A 22 -3.87 -0.06 -5.68
C GLY A 22 -2.71 0.04 -4.68
N MET A 23 -2.62 1.13 -3.92
CA MET A 23 -1.61 1.35 -2.88
C MET A 23 -2.20 2.02 -1.65
N ALA A 24 -1.51 1.90 -0.51
CA ALA A 24 -1.89 2.55 0.74
C ALA A 24 -0.64 2.88 1.57
N PHE A 25 -0.75 3.92 2.41
CA PHE A 25 0.20 4.19 3.48
C PHE A 25 -0.35 3.58 4.78
N VAL A 26 0.50 2.83 5.48
CA VAL A 26 0.13 2.16 6.74
C VAL A 26 1.11 2.58 7.82
N THR A 27 0.59 3.05 8.95
CA THR A 27 1.38 3.46 10.12
C THR A 27 1.25 2.42 11.22
N PHE A 28 2.35 2.17 11.92
CA PHE A 28 2.41 1.26 13.07
C PHE A 28 2.77 2.01 14.33
N GLN A 29 2.49 1.41 15.49
CA GLN A 29 2.74 2.04 16.79
C GLN A 29 4.22 2.34 17.04
N ASN A 30 5.12 1.51 16.52
CA ASN A 30 6.56 1.68 16.70
C ASN A 30 7.35 1.13 15.49
N GLU A 31 8.62 1.51 15.43
CA GLU A 31 9.54 1.14 14.34
C GLU A 31 9.81 -0.38 14.28
N GLN A 32 9.83 -1.05 15.43
CA GLN A 32 10.10 -2.49 15.50
C GLN A 32 9.02 -3.31 14.76
N MET A 33 7.75 -2.94 14.90
CA MET A 33 6.64 -3.56 14.16
C MET A 33 6.84 -3.39 12.65
N THR A 34 7.17 -2.18 12.20
CA THR A 34 7.43 -1.89 10.79
C THR A 34 8.61 -2.72 10.27
N ALA A 35 9.71 -2.81 11.02
CA ALA A 35 10.88 -3.59 10.64
C ALA A 35 10.57 -5.09 10.52
N ILE A 36 9.76 -5.65 11.43
CA ILE A 36 9.31 -7.04 11.36
C ILE A 36 8.50 -7.29 10.08
N ILE A 37 7.55 -6.42 9.77
CA ILE A 37 6.70 -6.55 8.58
C ILE A 37 7.54 -6.42 7.31
N LEU A 38 8.41 -5.41 7.24
CA LEU A 38 9.29 -5.20 6.08
C LEU A 38 10.19 -6.41 5.85
N LYS A 39 10.76 -6.99 6.92
CA LYS A 39 11.60 -8.18 6.84
C LYS A 39 10.81 -9.39 6.34
N ASP A 40 9.58 -9.56 6.80
CA ASP A 40 8.71 -10.67 6.41
C ASP A 40 8.34 -10.60 4.92
N PHE A 41 7.91 -9.43 4.44
CA PHE A 41 7.57 -9.24 3.03
C PHE A 41 8.77 -9.22 2.08
N ASN A 42 9.99 -9.04 2.60
CA ASN A 42 11.23 -9.12 1.83
C ASN A 42 12.07 -10.38 2.14
N ALA A 43 11.51 -11.35 2.88
CA ALA A 43 12.22 -12.58 3.23
C ALA A 43 12.46 -13.43 1.98
N CYS A 44 13.74 -13.53 1.58
CA CYS A 44 14.26 -14.18 0.36
C CYS A 44 14.07 -13.41 -0.96
N LYS A 45 14.91 -12.39 -1.15
CA LYS A 45 15.48 -12.00 -2.45
C LYS A 45 16.92 -12.54 -2.57
N CYS A 46 17.10 -13.85 -2.42
CA CYS A 46 18.43 -14.46 -2.46
C CYS A 46 18.93 -14.53 -3.91
N GLN A 47 20.18 -14.07 -4.14
CA GLN A 47 20.89 -14.02 -5.42
C GLN A 47 20.69 -15.29 -6.27
N GLY A 48 19.69 -15.30 -7.15
CA GLY A 48 19.43 -16.39 -8.09
C GLY A 48 18.56 -17.56 -7.60
N CYS A 49 18.18 -17.65 -6.30
CA CYS A 49 17.14 -18.62 -5.89
C CYS A 49 15.75 -17.98 -5.94
N HIS A 50 14.84 -18.59 -6.70
CA HIS A 50 13.39 -18.29 -6.67
C HIS A 50 12.70 -18.85 -5.42
N CYS A 51 13.38 -18.77 -4.27
CA CYS A 51 12.86 -19.15 -2.98
C CYS A 51 11.90 -18.05 -2.48
N ARG A 52 10.75 -17.82 -3.13
CA ARG A 52 9.74 -16.89 -2.60
C ARG A 52 9.12 -17.50 -1.36
N ARG A 53 9.62 -17.14 -0.18
CA ARG A 53 8.90 -17.44 1.07
C ARG A 53 7.71 -16.51 1.11
N GLU A 54 6.50 -17.05 1.18
CA GLU A 54 5.32 -16.22 1.38
C GLU A 54 5.41 -15.49 2.72
N PRO A 55 4.99 -14.21 2.80
CA PRO A 55 4.83 -13.51 4.06
C PRO A 55 3.90 -14.29 5.01
N LYS A 56 3.99 -14.03 6.31
CA LYS A 56 3.09 -14.62 7.30
C LYS A 56 1.64 -14.41 6.88
N SER A 57 0.93 -15.52 6.69
CA SER A 57 -0.46 -15.50 6.27
C SER A 57 -1.41 -15.27 7.44
N SER A 58 -2.50 -14.58 7.16
CA SER A 58 -3.66 -14.40 8.02
C SER A 58 -4.90 -14.97 7.33
N GLN A 59 -6.03 -14.98 8.03
CA GLN A 59 -7.33 -15.41 7.48
C GLN A 59 -7.76 -14.59 6.24
N PHE A 60 -7.16 -13.42 6.00
CA PHE A 60 -7.46 -12.54 4.88
C PHE A 60 -6.43 -12.60 3.75
N SER A 61 -5.28 -13.24 3.96
CA SER A 61 -4.14 -13.18 3.03
C SER A 61 -4.47 -13.68 1.63
N SER A 62 -5.30 -14.73 1.51
CA SER A 62 -5.76 -15.24 0.22
C SER A 62 -6.74 -14.27 -0.46
N LYS A 63 -7.67 -13.69 0.29
CA LYS A 63 -8.69 -12.75 -0.23
C LYS A 63 -8.06 -11.50 -0.84
N ILE A 64 -6.98 -11.00 -0.24
CA ILE A 64 -6.31 -9.76 -0.65
C ILE A 64 -4.98 -10.01 -1.38
N HIS A 65 -4.66 -11.27 -1.67
CA HIS A 65 -3.47 -11.70 -2.42
C HIS A 65 -2.17 -11.07 -1.90
N THR A 66 -1.88 -11.20 -0.60
CA THR A 66 -0.72 -10.55 0.05
C THR A 66 0.63 -10.95 -0.58
N HIS A 67 0.71 -12.10 -1.25
CA HIS A 67 1.90 -12.54 -1.98
C HIS A 67 2.25 -11.66 -3.20
N ASN A 68 1.32 -10.83 -3.68
CA ASN A 68 1.53 -9.88 -4.78
C ASN A 68 1.92 -8.47 -4.29
N TRP A 69 1.97 -8.25 -2.98
CA TRP A 69 2.24 -6.93 -2.43
C TRP A 69 3.74 -6.62 -2.45
N THR A 70 4.08 -5.37 -2.75
CA THR A 70 5.41 -4.82 -2.53
C THR A 70 5.36 -3.89 -1.34
N VAL A 71 6.20 -4.15 -0.33
CA VAL A 71 6.22 -3.38 0.92
C VAL A 71 7.58 -2.68 1.05
N SER A 72 7.54 -1.38 1.31
CA SER A 72 8.70 -0.52 1.52
C SER A 72 8.37 0.61 2.49
N TYR A 73 9.39 1.29 3.02
CA TYR A 73 9.16 2.49 3.82
C TYR A 73 8.56 3.59 2.97
N ALA A 74 7.55 4.26 3.53
CA ALA A 74 6.98 5.44 2.91
C ALA A 74 8.04 6.56 2.83
N PRO A 75 8.10 7.32 1.73
CA PRO A 75 8.89 8.55 1.69
C PRO A 75 8.30 9.58 2.67
N ASP A 76 9.08 10.62 2.96
CA ASP A 76 8.56 11.80 3.66
C ASP A 76 7.31 12.35 2.92
N PRO A 77 6.26 12.80 3.62
CA PRO A 77 5.07 13.35 2.98
C PRO A 77 5.35 14.48 1.97
N GLN A 78 6.42 15.26 2.17
CA GLN A 78 6.83 16.33 1.26
C GLN A 78 7.49 15.81 -0.03
N ASN A 79 7.94 14.55 -0.01
CA ASN A 79 8.58 13.89 -1.15
C ASN A 79 7.61 13.04 -1.96
N VAL A 80 6.31 13.06 -1.66
CA VAL A 80 5.27 12.38 -2.44
C VAL A 80 4.74 13.33 -3.52
N TYR A 81 4.86 12.91 -4.78
CA TYR A 81 4.21 13.57 -5.92
C TYR A 81 2.88 12.86 -6.19
N TRP A 82 1.77 13.53 -5.88
CA TRP A 82 0.39 13.01 -5.99
C TRP A 82 -0.21 13.15 -7.39
#